data_AF-A0A7C6TVQ1-F1
#
_entry.id   AF-A0A7C6TVQ1-F1
#
_cell.length_a   1.000
_cell.length_b   1.000
_cell.length_c   1.000
_cell.angle_alpha   90.00
_cell.angle_beta   90.00
_cell.angle_gamma   90.00
#
_symmetry.space_group_name_H-M   'P 1'
#
loop_
_entity.id
_entity.type
_entity.pdbx_description
1 polymer ?
#
loop_
_entity_poly.entity_id
_entity_poly.type
_entity_poly.pdbx_seq_one_letter_code
_entity_poly.pdbx_strand_id
1 'polypeptide(L)'
;QFTTSHASGSTSQAANIMEAVEAGSRLLLIDEDKTATNFMIRDKSMRDLVQKEPICPFTDRANELFSEAGVSTILVIGGSGEYLTVANQIYLMDDFRMQDTTQQARQVCARHGIKPNQHPEKAHWENRRKLAGQNFTSYPENSGTERLKVTEQGFLLFGSEQVDLRGLANIATTAQQTALAFILRHWAITNNQAVIDPYKALDELYSLMIKKGIDMVYSSFFTECDRFLDLPRKMEVLFALFRMRWVRFGKQKDDAVNSSLISSQTMVK
;
A
#
# COMPACT_ATOMS: atom_id res chain seq x y z
N GLN A 1 1.07 9.59 13.85
CA GLN A 1 2.10 9.08 12.90
C GLN A 1 2.43 7.67 13.35
N PHE A 2 2.51 6.70 12.43
CA PHE A 2 2.79 5.29 12.74
C PHE A 2 4.01 4.83 11.95
N THR A 3 4.95 4.15 12.61
CA THR A 3 6.16 3.57 12.01
C THR A 3 6.46 2.25 12.71
N THR A 4 6.80 1.21 11.96
CA THR A 4 7.25 -0.08 12.50
C THR A 4 8.16 -0.80 11.51
N SER A 5 9.10 -1.59 12.01
CA SER A 5 9.87 -2.57 11.21
C SER A 5 9.21 -3.95 11.16
N HIS A 6 8.17 -4.17 11.99
CA HIS A 6 7.47 -5.45 12.16
C HIS A 6 5.97 -5.20 12.37
N ALA A 7 5.22 -5.04 11.29
CA ALA A 7 3.77 -4.88 11.35
C ALA A 7 3.05 -6.22 11.58
N SER A 8 2.05 -6.24 12.47
CA SER A 8 1.09 -7.36 12.57
C SER A 8 0.19 -7.43 11.34
N GLY A 9 -0.54 -8.52 11.14
CA GLY A 9 -1.45 -8.70 10.00
C GLY A 9 -2.50 -7.59 9.85
N SER A 10 -3.18 -7.21 10.94
CA SER A 10 -4.15 -6.10 10.92
C SER A 10 -3.48 -4.75 10.62
N THR A 11 -2.30 -4.52 11.20
CA THR A 11 -1.55 -3.27 11.04
C THR A 11 -1.03 -3.11 9.61
N SER A 12 -0.49 -4.17 9.01
CA SER A 12 -0.01 -4.15 7.63
C SER A 12 -1.16 -4.00 6.64
N GLN A 13 -2.30 -4.64 6.91
CA GLN A 13 -3.50 -4.48 6.08
C GLN A 13 -4.06 -3.05 6.14
N ALA A 14 -4.14 -2.45 7.33
CA ALA A 14 -4.53 -1.06 7.50
C ALA A 14 -3.56 -0.10 6.78
N ALA A 15 -2.25 -0.35 6.91
CA ALA A 15 -1.23 0.42 6.18
C ALA A 15 -1.40 0.27 4.66
N ASN A 16 -1.61 -0.94 4.14
CA ASN A 16 -1.82 -1.18 2.71
C ASN A 16 -3.02 -0.39 2.15
N ILE A 17 -4.13 -0.31 2.89
CA ILE A 17 -5.31 0.46 2.47
C ILE A 17 -4.97 1.95 2.42
N MET A 18 -4.35 2.49 3.46
CA MET A 18 -3.96 3.91 3.50
C MET A 18 -2.96 4.25 2.39
N GLU A 19 -1.98 3.38 2.15
CA GLU A 19 -0.99 3.51 1.08
C GLU A 19 -1.64 3.43 -0.31
N ALA A 20 -2.64 2.56 -0.50
CA ALA A 20 -3.38 2.45 -1.76
C ALA A 20 -4.20 3.72 -2.06
N VAL A 21 -4.88 4.27 -1.05
CA VAL A 21 -5.61 5.54 -1.18
C VAL A 21 -4.63 6.67 -1.50
N GLU A 22 -3.52 6.75 -0.76
CA GLU A 22 -2.46 7.74 -0.96
C GLU A 22 -1.84 7.67 -2.38
N ALA A 23 -1.58 6.46 -2.88
CA ALA A 23 -1.09 6.22 -4.24
C ALA A 23 -2.16 6.41 -5.34
N GLY A 24 -3.38 6.82 -4.97
CA GLY A 24 -4.42 7.22 -5.90
C GLY A 24 -5.32 6.08 -6.39
N SER A 25 -5.40 4.95 -5.66
CA SER A 25 -6.34 3.88 -6.01
C SER A 25 -7.77 4.40 -6.01
N ARG A 26 -8.62 3.82 -6.87
CA ARG A 26 -10.07 4.01 -6.89
C ARG A 26 -10.84 2.72 -6.60
N LEU A 27 -10.11 1.61 -6.48
CA LEU A 27 -10.68 0.29 -6.27
C LEU A 27 -9.76 -0.53 -5.35
N LEU A 28 -10.34 -1.09 -4.29
CA LEU A 28 -9.71 -2.13 -3.48
C LEU A 28 -10.32 -3.48 -3.85
N LEU A 29 -9.45 -4.48 -4.04
CA LEU A 29 -9.83 -5.88 -4.18
C LEU A 29 -9.37 -6.59 -2.93
N ILE A 30 -10.31 -7.14 -2.17
CA ILE A 30 -10.04 -7.78 -0.89
C ILE A 30 -10.60 -9.20 -0.92
N ASP A 31 -9.84 -10.14 -0.40
CA ASP A 31 -10.19 -11.55 -0.29
C ASP A 31 -10.10 -11.95 1.18
N GLU A 32 -11.24 -12.29 1.81
CA GLU A 32 -11.33 -12.60 3.24
C GLU A 32 -10.28 -13.64 3.67
N ASP A 33 -10.02 -14.65 2.84
CA ASP A 33 -9.08 -15.74 3.13
C ASP A 33 -7.61 -15.29 3.23
N LYS A 34 -7.29 -14.10 2.69
CA LYS A 34 -5.94 -13.52 2.71
C LYS A 34 -5.82 -12.30 3.62
N THR A 35 -6.79 -12.10 4.51
CA THR A 35 -6.88 -10.92 5.38
C THR A 35 -6.82 -11.27 6.85
N ALA A 36 -6.53 -10.25 7.68
CA ALA A 36 -6.57 -10.41 9.12
C ALA A 36 -8.03 -10.34 9.60
N THR A 37 -8.56 -11.43 10.15
CA THR A 37 -9.96 -11.54 10.59
C THR A 37 -10.36 -10.43 11.57
N ASN A 38 -9.48 -10.09 12.51
CA ASN A 38 -9.69 -9.03 13.50
C ASN A 38 -9.72 -7.62 12.90
N PHE A 39 -9.19 -7.44 11.69
CA PHE A 39 -9.35 -6.21 10.92
C PHE A 39 -10.62 -6.23 10.08
N MET A 40 -11.06 -7.39 9.60
CA MET A 40 -12.23 -7.47 8.73
C MET A 40 -13.53 -7.29 9.47
N ILE A 41 -13.71 -7.92 10.63
CA ILE A 41 -15.01 -7.98 11.31
C ILE A 41 -14.85 -7.82 12.81
N ARG A 42 -15.96 -7.54 13.47
CA ARG A 42 -16.00 -7.59 14.93
C ARG A 42 -17.42 -7.88 15.40
N ASP A 43 -17.61 -9.11 15.87
CA ASP A 43 -18.91 -9.55 16.30
C ASP A 43 -19.43 -8.76 17.50
N LYS A 44 -20.76 -8.78 17.67
CA LYS A 44 -21.46 -8.02 18.69
C LYS A 44 -21.03 -8.39 20.12
N SER A 45 -20.83 -9.67 20.41
CA SER A 45 -20.42 -10.14 21.74
C SER A 45 -19.05 -9.58 22.12
N MET A 46 -18.11 -9.55 21.18
CA MET A 46 -16.79 -8.97 21.38
C MET A 46 -16.81 -7.44 21.50
N ARG A 47 -17.76 -6.76 20.86
CA ARG A 47 -18.00 -5.32 21.06
C ARG A 47 -18.53 -5.03 22.46
N ASP A 48 -19.47 -5.83 22.94
CA ASP A 48 -20.08 -5.68 24.27
C ASP A 48 -19.07 -5.99 25.38
N LEU A 49 -18.22 -7.01 25.20
CA LEU A 49 -17.22 -7.44 26.17
C LEU A 49 -16.01 -6.49 26.26
N VAL A 50 -15.49 -6.04 25.12
CA VAL A 50 -14.23 -5.27 25.06
C VAL A 50 -14.51 -3.86 24.56
N GLN A 51 -14.84 -2.93 25.46
CA GLN A 51 -15.22 -1.57 25.01
C GLN A 51 -14.06 -0.76 24.40
N LYS A 52 -12.81 -1.05 24.80
CA LYS A 52 -11.60 -0.34 24.32
C LYS A 52 -10.74 -1.25 23.45
N GLU A 53 -11.09 -1.34 22.18
CA GLU A 53 -10.31 -2.03 21.16
C GLU A 53 -9.65 -1.00 20.23
N PRO A 54 -8.33 -0.99 20.08
CA PRO A 54 -7.64 -0.05 19.19
C PRO A 54 -7.95 -0.27 17.70
N ILE A 55 -8.35 -1.48 17.31
CA ILE A 55 -8.65 -1.81 15.91
C ILE A 55 -10.09 -1.42 15.58
N CYS A 56 -10.23 -0.48 14.65
CA CYS A 56 -11.50 -0.22 13.96
C CYS A 56 -11.64 -1.21 12.81
N PRO A 57 -12.68 -2.07 12.79
CA PRO A 57 -12.84 -3.07 11.75
C PRO A 57 -13.22 -2.41 10.41
N PHE A 58 -12.88 -3.09 9.31
CA PHE A 58 -13.09 -2.60 7.96
C PHE A 58 -14.59 -2.44 7.64
N THR A 59 -15.46 -3.28 8.20
CA THR A 59 -16.93 -3.13 8.12
C THR A 59 -17.39 -1.73 8.52
N ASP A 60 -16.75 -1.11 9.52
CA ASP A 60 -17.14 0.19 10.05
C ASP A 60 -16.63 1.36 9.16
N ARG A 61 -15.62 1.11 8.30
CA ARG A 61 -14.94 2.10 7.45
C ARG A 61 -15.24 1.96 5.95
N ALA A 62 -15.74 0.81 5.48
CA ALA A 62 -15.89 0.54 4.05
C ALA A 62 -16.82 1.55 3.35
N ASN A 63 -17.93 1.95 3.98
CA ASN A 63 -18.82 3.00 3.44
C ASN A 63 -18.14 4.37 3.40
N GLU A 64 -17.41 4.71 4.45
CA GLU A 64 -16.71 5.98 4.56
C GLU A 64 -15.60 6.10 3.51
N LEU A 65 -14.89 5.00 3.25
CA LEU A 65 -13.87 4.92 2.21
C LEU A 65 -14.45 5.27 0.83
N PHE A 66 -15.67 4.80 0.52
CA PHE A 66 -16.34 5.17 -0.71
C PHE A 66 -16.82 6.63 -0.70
N SER A 67 -17.51 7.07 0.36
CA SER A 67 -18.14 8.39 0.39
C SER A 67 -17.16 9.55 0.55
N GLU A 68 -16.07 9.37 1.30
CA GLU A 68 -15.08 10.42 1.60
C GLU A 68 -13.84 10.34 0.72
N ALA A 69 -13.34 9.13 0.40
CA ALA A 69 -12.13 8.96 -0.41
C ALA A 69 -12.41 8.60 -1.88
N GLY A 70 -13.67 8.34 -2.26
CA GLY A 70 -14.04 7.95 -3.63
C GLY A 70 -13.46 6.61 -4.06
N VAL A 71 -13.19 5.70 -3.11
CA VAL A 71 -12.58 4.39 -3.36
C VAL A 71 -13.62 3.30 -3.19
N SER A 72 -13.94 2.61 -4.29
CA SER A 72 -14.82 1.44 -4.28
C SER A 72 -14.10 0.20 -3.74
N THR A 73 -14.86 -0.77 -3.25
CA THR A 73 -14.31 -2.05 -2.80
C THR A 73 -15.07 -3.22 -3.41
N ILE A 74 -14.35 -4.19 -3.96
CA ILE A 74 -14.86 -5.52 -4.24
C ILE A 74 -14.25 -6.45 -3.21
N LEU A 75 -15.11 -7.14 -2.46
CA LEU A 75 -14.72 -7.99 -1.36
C LEU A 75 -15.31 -9.38 -1.56
N VAL A 76 -14.44 -10.40 -1.57
CA VAL A 76 -14.84 -11.80 -1.46
C VAL A 76 -15.01 -12.11 0.03
N ILE A 77 -16.22 -12.53 0.42
CA ILE A 77 -16.55 -12.97 1.78
C ILE A 77 -17.27 -14.31 1.75
N GLY A 78 -17.15 -15.06 2.84
CA GLY A 78 -17.95 -16.25 3.13
C GLY A 78 -18.28 -16.41 4.61
N GLY A 79 -17.55 -15.75 5.52
CA GLY A 79 -17.63 -16.00 6.95
C GLY A 79 -18.54 -15.07 7.75
N SER A 80 -18.88 -13.88 7.22
CA SER A 80 -19.55 -12.85 8.02
C SER A 80 -20.74 -12.17 7.35
N GLY A 81 -21.87 -12.15 8.07
CA GLY A 81 -23.07 -11.42 7.69
C GLY A 81 -23.01 -9.91 7.93
N GLU A 82 -21.99 -9.38 8.63
CA GLU A 82 -21.90 -7.93 8.91
C GLU A 82 -21.83 -7.10 7.63
N TYR A 83 -21.09 -7.59 6.62
CA TYR A 83 -20.93 -6.92 5.34
C TYR A 83 -22.23 -6.84 4.52
N LEU A 84 -23.22 -7.68 4.78
CA LEU A 84 -24.52 -7.63 4.08
C LEU A 84 -25.25 -6.30 4.32
N THR A 85 -24.96 -5.62 5.42
CA THR A 85 -25.55 -4.31 5.75
C THR A 85 -24.80 -3.13 5.17
N VAL A 86 -23.56 -3.35 4.74
CA VAL A 86 -22.63 -2.32 4.24
C VAL A 86 -22.58 -2.34 2.71
N ALA A 87 -22.67 -3.52 2.11
CA ALA A 87 -22.54 -3.70 0.67
C ALA A 87 -23.70 -3.06 -0.13
N ASN A 88 -23.37 -2.38 -1.22
CA ASN A 88 -24.38 -1.85 -2.16
C ASN A 88 -24.97 -2.95 -3.05
N GLN A 89 -24.13 -3.91 -3.46
CA GLN A 89 -24.44 -5.03 -4.33
C GLN A 89 -23.83 -6.30 -3.74
N ILE A 90 -24.57 -7.40 -3.81
CA ILE A 90 -24.16 -8.70 -3.26
C ILE A 90 -24.38 -9.76 -4.34
N TYR A 91 -23.28 -10.42 -4.71
CA TYR A 91 -23.29 -11.49 -5.69
C TYR A 91 -22.95 -12.80 -5.01
N LEU A 92 -23.80 -13.81 -5.21
CA LEU A 92 -23.52 -15.18 -4.79
C LEU A 92 -22.93 -15.94 -5.98
N MET A 93 -21.81 -16.63 -5.73
CA MET A 93 -21.26 -17.62 -6.66
C MET A 93 -21.72 -19.01 -6.21
N ASP A 94 -22.47 -19.70 -7.06
CA ASP A 94 -22.95 -21.07 -6.82
C ASP A 94 -22.76 -21.90 -8.09
N ASP A 95 -22.12 -23.07 -7.98
CA ASP A 95 -21.69 -23.90 -9.13
C ASP A 95 -21.01 -23.08 -10.25
N PHE A 96 -20.10 -22.18 -9.87
CA PHE A 96 -19.40 -21.24 -10.77
C PHE A 96 -20.32 -20.30 -11.56
N ARG A 97 -21.57 -20.10 -11.12
CA ARG A 97 -22.53 -19.17 -11.68
C ARG A 97 -22.78 -18.01 -10.72
N MET A 98 -22.65 -16.80 -11.23
CA MET A 98 -22.90 -15.59 -10.45
C MET A 98 -24.38 -15.23 -10.47
N GLN A 99 -24.94 -14.90 -9.31
CA GLN A 99 -26.32 -14.45 -9.13
C GLN A 99 -26.35 -13.18 -8.27
N ASP A 100 -27.09 -12.16 -8.70
CA ASP A 100 -27.36 -11.00 -7.86
C ASP A 100 -28.36 -11.39 -6.76
N THR A 101 -27.89 -11.40 -5.52
CA THR A 101 -28.68 -11.76 -4.33
C THR A 101 -28.91 -10.56 -3.42
N THR A 102 -28.72 -9.33 -3.93
CA THR A 102 -28.81 -8.09 -3.15
C THR A 102 -30.15 -7.95 -2.42
N GLN A 103 -31.28 -8.23 -3.09
CA GLN A 103 -32.60 -8.15 -2.44
C GLN A 103 -32.79 -9.25 -1.39
N GLN A 104 -32.33 -10.47 -1.68
CA GLN A 104 -32.42 -11.60 -0.76
C GLN A 104 -31.59 -11.34 0.51
N ALA A 105 -30.37 -10.81 0.37
CA ALA A 105 -29.51 -10.41 1.48
C ALA A 105 -30.18 -9.34 2.36
N ARG A 106 -30.82 -8.33 1.77
CA ARG A 106 -31.59 -7.32 2.52
C ARG A 106 -32.73 -7.94 3.34
N GLN A 107 -33.44 -8.94 2.78
CA GLN A 107 -34.48 -9.67 3.50
C GLN A 107 -33.91 -10.50 4.65
N VAL A 108 -32.76 -11.14 4.47
CA VAL A 108 -32.05 -11.87 5.53
C VAL A 108 -31.65 -10.92 6.66
N CYS A 109 -31.04 -9.77 6.36
CA CYS A 109 -30.71 -8.77 7.38
C CYS A 109 -31.94 -8.32 8.17
N ALA A 110 -33.07 -8.06 7.50
CA ALA A 110 -34.31 -7.68 8.16
C ALA A 110 -34.86 -8.79 9.08
N ARG A 111 -34.86 -10.04 8.62
CA ARG A 111 -35.35 -11.20 9.38
C ARG A 111 -34.52 -11.49 10.63
N HIS A 112 -33.19 -11.35 10.53
CA HIS A 112 -32.25 -11.65 11.60
C HIS A 112 -31.89 -10.41 12.44
N GLY A 113 -32.47 -9.24 12.15
CA GLY A 113 -32.19 -8.01 12.88
C GLY A 113 -30.74 -7.54 12.76
N ILE A 114 -30.06 -7.88 11.66
CA ILE A 114 -28.68 -7.45 11.39
C ILE A 114 -28.75 -5.98 11.00
N LYS A 115 -28.13 -5.12 11.80
CA LYS A 115 -28.12 -3.67 11.62
C LYS A 115 -26.70 -3.19 11.32
N PRO A 116 -26.55 -2.09 10.57
CA PRO A 116 -25.25 -1.45 10.42
C PRO A 116 -24.66 -1.10 11.79
N ASN A 117 -23.34 -1.23 11.91
CA ASN A 117 -22.60 -0.80 13.08
C ASN A 117 -22.63 0.73 13.20
N GLN A 118 -22.40 1.23 14.42
CA GLN A 118 -22.17 2.66 14.61
C GLN A 118 -20.87 3.05 13.91
N HIS A 119 -20.93 4.13 13.13
CA HIS A 119 -19.74 4.65 12.48
C HIS A 119 -18.83 5.35 13.51
N PRO A 120 -17.52 5.06 13.48
CA PRO A 120 -16.54 5.81 14.27
C PRO A 120 -16.42 7.27 13.78
N GLU A 121 -15.65 8.08 14.51
CA GLU A 121 -15.26 9.42 14.03
C GLU A 121 -14.57 9.32 12.66
N LYS A 122 -14.88 10.24 11.75
CA LYS A 122 -14.35 10.25 10.38
C LYS A 122 -12.82 10.17 10.37
N ALA A 123 -12.29 9.31 9.52
CA ALA A 123 -10.87 9.18 9.30
C ALA A 123 -10.37 10.26 8.33
N HIS A 124 -9.10 10.62 8.48
CA HIS A 124 -8.39 11.47 7.52
C HIS A 124 -7.78 10.60 6.43
N TRP A 125 -8.47 10.49 5.30
CA TRP A 125 -8.05 9.67 4.16
C TRP A 125 -6.95 10.32 3.30
N GLU A 126 -6.77 11.63 3.42
CA GLU A 126 -5.71 12.36 2.72
C GLU A 126 -4.37 12.16 3.41
N ASN A 127 -3.47 11.43 2.76
CA ASN A 127 -2.08 11.30 3.17
C ASN A 127 -1.18 11.62 1.98
N ARG A 128 -0.30 12.61 2.15
CA ARG A 128 0.69 13.04 1.15
C ARG A 128 2.06 13.05 1.80
N ARG A 129 2.62 11.86 2.03
CA ARG A 129 3.95 11.72 2.62
C ARG A 129 5.01 12.26 1.67
N LYS A 130 5.98 12.99 2.21
CA LYS A 130 7.20 13.40 1.52
C LYS A 130 8.30 12.40 1.85
N LEU A 131 9.09 12.04 0.85
CA LEU A 131 10.24 11.17 0.99
C LEU A 131 11.48 12.02 1.32
N ALA A 132 12.22 11.67 2.36
CA ALA A 132 13.55 12.24 2.56
C ALA A 132 14.49 11.67 1.50
N GLY A 133 15.20 12.53 0.76
CA GLY A 133 16.19 12.10 -0.23
C GLY A 133 17.40 11.41 0.42
N GLN A 134 17.63 11.66 1.71
CA GLN A 134 18.61 10.91 2.49
C GLN A 134 18.22 9.43 2.56
N ASN A 135 19.18 8.55 2.31
CA ASN A 135 19.04 7.09 2.24
C ASN A 135 18.22 6.53 1.06
N PHE A 136 17.63 7.37 0.21
CA PHE A 136 17.07 6.92 -1.06
C PHE A 136 18.19 6.83 -2.11
N THR A 137 18.98 5.75 -2.04
CA THR A 137 20.18 5.57 -2.87
C THR A 137 20.38 4.12 -3.29
N SER A 138 20.88 3.90 -4.50
CA SER A 138 21.31 2.60 -5.03
C SER A 138 22.72 2.20 -4.55
N TYR A 139 23.42 3.05 -3.80
CA TYR A 139 24.74 2.78 -3.25
C TYR A 139 24.62 2.17 -1.84
N PRO A 140 25.14 0.96 -1.60
CA PRO A 140 25.26 0.41 -0.25
C PRO A 140 26.16 1.26 0.65
N GLU A 141 25.96 1.14 1.96
CA GLU A 141 26.85 1.75 2.95
C GLU A 141 28.27 1.22 2.79
N ASN A 142 29.27 2.11 2.80
CA ASN A 142 30.68 1.79 2.59
C ASN A 142 31.01 1.15 1.22
N SER A 143 30.15 1.30 0.20
CA SER A 143 30.40 0.83 -1.17
C SER A 143 30.61 1.99 -2.14
N GLY A 144 31.64 1.88 -2.99
CA GLY A 144 31.86 2.79 -4.11
C GLY A 144 31.05 2.45 -5.37
N THR A 145 30.35 1.30 -5.37
CA THR A 145 29.56 0.82 -6.51
C THR A 145 28.09 0.64 -6.13
N GLU A 146 27.22 0.85 -7.10
CA GLU A 146 25.78 0.62 -6.96
C GLU A 146 25.47 -0.87 -6.83
N ARG A 147 24.39 -1.18 -6.12
CA ARG A 147 23.82 -2.52 -6.04
C ARG A 147 22.38 -2.50 -6.52
N LEU A 148 22.11 -3.21 -7.61
CA LEU A 148 20.78 -3.44 -8.12
C LEU A 148 20.66 -4.89 -8.59
N LYS A 149 19.70 -5.63 -8.05
CA LYS A 149 19.40 -7.00 -8.50
C LYS A 149 17.98 -7.38 -8.15
N VAL A 150 17.30 -8.08 -9.05
CA VAL A 150 16.05 -8.79 -8.76
C VAL A 150 16.37 -10.27 -8.58
N THR A 151 15.91 -10.88 -7.50
CA THR A 151 16.13 -12.31 -7.26
C THR A 151 14.94 -13.12 -7.76
N GLU A 152 15.18 -14.36 -8.17
CA GLU A 152 14.11 -15.28 -8.60
C GLU A 152 13.04 -15.52 -7.51
N GLN A 153 13.44 -15.37 -6.24
CA GLN A 153 12.55 -15.48 -5.08
C GLN A 153 11.66 -14.23 -4.87
N GLY A 154 11.74 -13.21 -5.74
CA GLY A 154 10.90 -12.01 -5.66
C GLY A 154 11.41 -10.95 -4.68
N PHE A 155 12.72 -10.84 -4.48
CA PHE A 155 13.33 -9.74 -3.74
C PHE A 155 14.02 -8.75 -4.67
N LEU A 156 13.92 -7.47 -4.35
CA LEU A 156 14.70 -6.40 -4.97
C LEU A 156 15.83 -5.99 -4.02
N LEU A 157 17.06 -6.12 -4.49
CA LEU A 157 18.26 -5.59 -3.83
C LEU A 157 18.55 -4.21 -4.41
N PHE A 158 18.57 -3.18 -3.57
CA PHE A 158 18.71 -1.78 -3.97
C PHE A 158 19.60 -1.04 -2.97
N GLY A 159 20.88 -0.81 -3.29
CA GLY A 159 21.84 -0.28 -2.32
C GLY A 159 21.93 -1.17 -1.07
N SER A 160 21.66 -0.59 0.11
CA SER A 160 21.55 -1.34 1.38
C SER A 160 20.18 -1.98 1.61
N GLU A 161 19.19 -1.71 0.76
CA GLU A 161 17.84 -2.25 0.87
C GLU A 161 17.72 -3.66 0.31
N GLN A 162 16.92 -4.48 0.99
CA GLN A 162 16.32 -5.69 0.46
C GLN A 162 14.81 -5.57 0.60
N VAL A 163 14.13 -5.29 -0.51
CA VAL A 163 12.69 -5.09 -0.59
C VAL A 163 12.02 -6.40 -0.98
N ASP A 164 11.03 -6.83 -0.20
CA ASP A 164 10.22 -8.01 -0.49
C ASP A 164 9.06 -7.62 -1.42
N LEU A 165 9.11 -8.08 -2.68
CA LEU A 165 8.08 -7.81 -3.68
C LEU A 165 6.98 -8.87 -3.70
N ARG A 166 7.13 -9.99 -2.99
CA ARG A 166 6.16 -11.10 -3.01
C ARG A 166 4.79 -10.72 -2.47
N GLY A 167 4.75 -9.72 -1.58
CA GLY A 167 3.50 -9.15 -1.07
C GLY A 167 2.75 -8.27 -2.08
N LEU A 168 3.33 -8.00 -3.25
CA LEU A 168 2.76 -7.18 -4.31
C LEU A 168 2.23 -8.08 -5.44
N ALA A 169 1.10 -8.74 -5.19
CA ALA A 169 0.53 -9.76 -6.07
C ALA A 169 0.25 -9.32 -7.52
N ASN A 170 0.19 -8.01 -7.78
CA ASN A 170 -0.01 -7.47 -9.13
C ASN A 170 1.28 -7.40 -9.97
N ILE A 171 2.45 -7.62 -9.37
CA ILE A 171 3.70 -7.71 -10.11
C ILE A 171 3.81 -9.13 -10.66
N ALA A 172 3.47 -9.29 -11.94
CA ALA A 172 3.24 -10.59 -12.56
C ALA A 172 4.49 -11.19 -13.22
N THR A 173 5.44 -10.35 -13.67
CA THR A 173 6.59 -10.79 -14.47
C THR A 173 7.92 -10.32 -13.86
N THR A 174 8.99 -11.08 -14.11
CA THR A 174 10.36 -10.68 -13.76
C THR A 174 10.78 -9.41 -14.52
N ALA A 175 10.32 -9.24 -15.76
CA ALA A 175 10.54 -8.03 -16.55
C ALA A 175 9.93 -6.78 -15.87
N GLN A 176 8.75 -6.91 -15.25
CA GLN A 176 8.12 -5.85 -14.46
C GLN A 176 8.88 -5.54 -13.17
N GLN A 177 9.37 -6.57 -12.47
CA GLN A 177 10.24 -6.39 -11.29
C GLN A 177 11.55 -5.68 -11.66
N THR A 178 12.14 -6.06 -12.79
CA THR A 178 13.39 -5.48 -13.31
C THR A 178 13.18 -4.03 -13.75
N ALA A 179 12.08 -3.74 -14.44
CA ALA A 179 11.69 -2.37 -14.78
C ALA A 179 11.50 -1.51 -13.53
N LEU A 180 10.81 -2.02 -12.50
CA LEU A 180 10.63 -1.34 -11.22
C LEU A 180 11.98 -1.03 -10.56
N ALA A 181 12.92 -1.97 -10.58
CA ALA A 181 14.27 -1.81 -10.05
C ALA A 181 15.02 -0.66 -10.77
N PHE A 182 14.99 -0.65 -12.10
CA PHE A 182 15.63 0.38 -12.90
C PHE A 182 14.96 1.76 -12.75
N ILE A 183 13.63 1.81 -12.61
CA ILE A 183 12.90 3.07 -12.35
C ILE A 183 13.34 3.67 -11.01
N LEU A 184 13.37 2.87 -9.94
CA LEU A 184 13.83 3.32 -8.62
C LEU A 184 15.28 3.79 -8.66
N ARG A 185 16.14 3.08 -9.37
CA ARG A 185 17.54 3.47 -9.55
C ARG A 185 17.67 4.79 -10.29
N HIS A 186 17.04 4.91 -11.45
CA HIS A 186 17.10 6.11 -12.26
C HIS A 186 16.60 7.32 -11.46
N TRP A 187 15.49 7.15 -10.72
CA TRP A 187 15.00 8.18 -9.82
C TRP A 187 16.03 8.55 -8.75
N ALA A 188 16.60 7.58 -8.02
CA ALA A 188 17.57 7.86 -6.97
C ALA A 188 18.83 8.58 -7.46
N ILE A 189 19.41 8.16 -8.60
CA ILE A 189 20.67 8.77 -9.11
C ILE A 189 20.47 10.15 -9.74
N THR A 190 19.27 10.44 -10.23
CA THR A 190 18.93 11.76 -10.83
C THR A 190 18.37 12.73 -9.79
N ASN A 191 17.99 12.25 -8.61
CA ASN A 191 17.43 13.09 -7.56
C ASN A 191 18.51 13.93 -6.86
N ASN A 192 18.32 15.24 -6.86
CA ASN A 192 19.15 16.19 -6.12
C ASN A 192 18.40 16.88 -4.97
N GLN A 193 17.16 16.47 -4.68
CA GLN A 193 16.32 17.09 -3.67
C GLN A 193 16.47 16.40 -2.32
N ALA A 194 16.60 17.19 -1.25
CA ALA A 194 16.64 16.70 0.12
C ALA A 194 15.26 16.20 0.60
N VAL A 195 14.18 16.79 0.07
CA VAL A 195 12.80 16.42 0.34
C VAL A 195 12.09 16.26 -1.00
N ILE A 196 11.51 15.09 -1.22
CA ILE A 196 10.95 14.67 -2.50
C ILE A 196 9.43 14.53 -2.33
N ASP A 197 8.67 15.05 -3.29
CA ASP A 197 7.29 14.62 -3.51
C ASP A 197 7.29 13.37 -4.39
N PRO A 198 7.06 12.17 -3.82
CA PRO A 198 7.18 10.94 -4.57
C PRO A 198 6.14 10.81 -5.69
N TYR A 199 4.97 11.43 -5.54
CA TYR A 199 3.89 11.38 -6.53
C TYR A 199 4.26 12.22 -7.75
N LYS A 200 4.67 13.47 -7.51
CA LYS A 200 5.07 14.39 -8.57
C LYS A 200 6.32 13.90 -9.31
N ALA A 201 7.34 13.45 -8.57
CA ALA A 201 8.58 12.95 -9.17
C ALA A 201 8.32 11.73 -10.08
N LEU A 202 7.44 10.82 -9.65
CA LEU A 202 7.08 9.66 -10.43
C LEU A 202 6.22 10.01 -11.64
N ASP A 203 5.30 10.98 -11.52
CA ASP A 203 4.52 11.50 -12.64
C ASP A 203 5.40 12.09 -13.75
N GLU A 204 6.42 12.86 -13.36
CA GLU A 204 7.41 13.44 -14.27
C GLU A 204 8.26 12.35 -14.94
N LEU A 205 8.76 11.39 -14.17
CA LEU A 205 9.56 10.27 -14.70
C LEU A 205 8.76 9.40 -15.68
N TYR A 206 7.51 9.06 -15.36
CA TYR A 206 6.64 8.32 -16.28
C TYR A 206 6.32 9.12 -17.54
N SER A 207 6.10 10.43 -17.44
CA SER A 207 5.90 11.29 -18.60
C SER A 207 7.13 11.30 -19.52
N LEU A 208 8.32 11.20 -18.94
CA LEU A 208 9.57 11.10 -19.69
C LEU A 208 9.74 9.72 -20.35
N MET A 209 9.43 8.63 -19.64
CA MET A 209 9.44 7.27 -20.19
C MET A 209 8.43 7.09 -21.33
N ILE A 210 7.25 7.69 -21.25
CA ILE A 210 6.26 7.67 -22.34
C ILE A 210 6.83 8.33 -23.61
N LYS A 211 7.62 9.41 -23.45
CA LYS A 211 8.20 10.14 -24.59
C LYS A 211 9.46 9.49 -25.16
N LYS A 212 10.32 8.93 -24.30
CA LYS A 212 11.65 8.41 -24.67
C LYS A 212 11.73 6.89 -24.78
N GLY A 213 10.69 6.17 -24.35
CA GLY A 213 10.70 4.72 -24.17
C GLY A 213 11.21 4.31 -22.78
N ILE A 214 10.77 3.16 -22.29
CA ILE A 214 11.16 2.62 -20.97
C ILE A 214 12.67 2.31 -20.88
N ASP A 215 13.31 2.03 -22.02
CA ASP A 215 14.75 1.76 -22.09
C ASP A 215 15.62 2.91 -21.55
N MET A 216 15.06 4.13 -21.39
CA MET A 216 15.79 5.25 -20.80
C MET A 216 16.27 5.00 -19.36
N VAL A 217 15.63 4.09 -18.63
CA VAL A 217 16.02 3.74 -17.25
C VAL A 217 16.98 2.55 -17.20
N TYR A 218 17.10 1.80 -18.30
CA TYR A 218 17.95 0.62 -18.39
C TYR A 218 19.43 0.98 -18.25
N SER A 219 20.20 0.09 -17.62
CA SER A 219 21.65 0.20 -17.54
C SER A 219 22.29 -1.17 -17.73
N SER A 220 23.18 -1.27 -18.72
CA SER A 220 23.97 -2.48 -18.99
C SER A 220 25.03 -2.78 -17.94
N PHE A 221 25.23 -1.89 -16.95
CA PHE A 221 26.13 -2.12 -15.82
C PHE A 221 25.67 -3.31 -14.95
N PHE A 222 24.36 -3.57 -14.88
CA PHE A 222 23.80 -4.66 -14.07
C PHE A 222 23.50 -5.86 -14.96
N THR A 223 24.53 -6.66 -15.22
CA THR A 223 24.44 -7.83 -16.12
C THR A 223 23.53 -8.95 -15.61
N GLU A 224 23.22 -8.95 -14.31
CA GLU A 224 22.28 -9.89 -13.69
C GLU A 224 20.80 -9.48 -13.83
N CYS A 225 20.54 -8.26 -14.32
CA CYS A 225 19.19 -7.79 -14.60
C CYS A 225 18.84 -8.05 -16.07
N ASP A 226 17.64 -8.55 -16.32
CA ASP A 226 17.15 -8.79 -17.67
C ASP A 226 17.07 -7.48 -18.49
N ARG A 227 17.26 -7.63 -19.80
CA ARG A 227 17.21 -6.51 -20.75
C ARG A 227 15.78 -6.05 -21.05
N PHE A 228 14.83 -6.98 -21.06
CA PHE A 228 13.45 -6.70 -21.43
C PHE A 228 12.67 -6.18 -20.22
N LEU A 229 11.99 -5.05 -20.40
CA LEU A 229 11.30 -4.32 -19.34
C LEU A 229 9.81 -4.23 -19.64
N ASP A 230 8.98 -4.61 -18.68
CA ASP A 230 7.53 -4.38 -18.72
C ASP A 230 7.22 -3.17 -17.84
N LEU A 231 6.56 -2.14 -18.38
CA LEU A 231 6.28 -0.91 -17.63
C LEU A 231 5.35 -1.19 -16.44
N PRO A 232 5.82 -1.09 -15.17
CA PRO A 232 4.94 -1.25 -14.02
C PRO A 232 4.01 -0.05 -13.90
N ARG A 233 2.91 -0.20 -13.17
CA ARG A 233 2.06 0.93 -12.78
C ARG A 233 2.79 1.78 -11.74
N LYS A 234 2.54 3.09 -11.75
CA LYS A 234 3.12 4.04 -10.76
C LYS A 234 2.94 3.55 -9.32
N MET A 235 1.75 3.03 -9.01
CA MET A 235 1.43 2.49 -7.69
C MET A 235 2.33 1.32 -7.27
N GLU A 236 2.80 0.48 -8.18
CA GLU A 236 3.69 -0.63 -7.85
C GLU A 236 5.08 -0.14 -7.45
N VAL A 237 5.58 0.89 -8.15
CA VAL A 237 6.84 1.56 -7.79
C VAL A 237 6.72 2.22 -6.41
N LEU A 238 5.60 2.91 -6.14
CA LEU A 238 5.32 3.50 -4.82
C LEU A 238 5.23 2.44 -3.73
N PHE A 239 4.55 1.32 -3.96
CA PHE A 239 4.45 0.26 -2.97
C PHE A 239 5.80 -0.40 -2.66
N ALA A 240 6.65 -0.60 -3.67
CA ALA A 240 8.02 -1.07 -3.45
C ALA A 240 8.82 -0.06 -2.61
N LEU A 241 8.71 1.24 -2.92
CA LEU A 241 9.31 2.32 -2.14
C LEU A 241 8.80 2.32 -0.68
N PHE A 242 7.50 2.12 -0.45
CA PHE A 242 6.92 2.08 0.91
C PHE A 242 7.39 0.88 1.74
N ARG A 243 7.96 -0.14 1.09
CA ARG A 243 8.50 -1.36 1.73
C ARG A 243 10.02 -1.30 1.92
N MET A 244 10.68 -0.23 1.50
CA MET A 244 12.08 0.05 1.85
C MET A 244 12.19 0.41 3.34
N ARG A 245 13.20 -0.13 4.02
CA ARG A 245 13.34 -0.06 5.49
C ARG A 245 14.12 1.16 5.96
N TRP A 246 15.04 1.67 5.15
CA TRP A 246 15.99 2.72 5.49
C TRP A 246 15.59 4.10 4.95
N VAL A 247 14.63 4.15 4.03
CA VAL A 247 14.01 5.42 3.59
C VAL A 247 13.13 6.00 4.69
N ARG A 248 13.00 7.33 4.72
CA ARG A 248 12.17 8.03 5.70
C ARG A 248 11.07 8.84 5.02
N PHE A 249 9.87 8.73 5.57
CA PHE A 249 8.72 9.53 5.18
C PHE A 249 8.36 10.55 6.26
N GLY A 250 8.09 11.77 5.84
CA GLY A 250 7.56 12.85 6.68
C GLY A 250 6.22 13.35 6.17
N LYS A 251 5.44 14.03 7.02
CA LYS A 251 4.32 14.84 6.54
C LYS A 251 4.84 16.14 5.93
N GLN A 252 4.09 16.71 4.99
CA GLN A 252 4.25 18.11 4.62
C GLN A 252 4.09 18.93 5.90
N LYS A 253 5.20 19.44 6.45
CA LYS A 253 5.10 20.58 7.36
C LYS A 253 4.62 21.73 6.48
N ASP A 254 3.53 22.39 6.87
CA ASP A 254 3.35 23.78 6.48
C ASP A 254 4.66 24.50 6.78
N ASP A 255 5.14 25.28 5.81
CA ASP A 255 6.37 26.03 5.95
C ASP A 255 6.40 26.77 7.28
N ALA A 256 7.48 26.53 8.03
CA ALA A 256 7.85 27.05 9.34
C ALA A 256 7.76 26.06 10.52
N VAL A 257 8.89 26.03 11.24
CA VAL A 257 9.11 25.51 12.60
C VAL A 257 9.72 24.10 12.70
N ASN A 258 10.97 24.13 13.19
CA ASN A 258 11.79 23.08 13.78
C ASN A 258 12.65 22.21 12.86
N SER A 259 13.80 22.81 12.52
CA SER A 259 15.11 22.21 12.26
C SER A 259 15.83 21.67 13.52
N SER A 260 15.11 21.33 14.59
CA SER A 260 15.70 21.00 15.90
C SER A 260 15.45 19.57 16.42
N LEU A 261 14.92 18.65 15.61
CA LEU A 261 14.63 17.28 16.04
C LEU A 261 15.54 16.19 15.43
N ILE A 262 16.71 16.57 14.91
CA ILE A 262 17.69 15.61 14.34
C ILE A 262 18.77 15.19 15.35
N SER A 263 18.76 15.66 16.60
CA SER A 263 19.85 15.39 17.57
C SER A 263 19.46 14.64 18.86
N SER A 264 18.52 13.69 18.82
CA SER A 264 18.23 12.87 20.00
C SER A 264 17.80 11.44 19.66
N GLN A 265 18.74 10.69 19.08
CA GLN A 265 18.84 9.25 19.34
C GLN A 265 20.16 8.99 20.04
N THR A 266 20.17 9.22 21.35
CA THR A 266 21.17 8.69 22.26
C THR A 266 20.48 7.68 23.16
N MET A 267 20.92 6.42 23.04
CA MET A 267 20.87 5.35 24.03
C MET A 267 19.77 5.39 25.10
N VAL A 268 18.86 4.42 25.07
CA VAL A 268 18.53 3.65 26.28
C VAL A 268 18.33 2.18 25.87
N LYS A 269 18.92 1.30 26.69
CA LYS A 269 18.99 -0.16 26.60
C LYS A 269 17.63 -0.86 26.47
#